data_AF-A0A6J8AU98-F1
#
_entry.id   AF-A0A6J8AU98-F1
#
_cell.length_a   1.000
_cell.length_b   1.000
_cell.length_c   1.000
_cell.angle_alpha   90.00
_cell.angle_beta   90.00
_cell.angle_gamma   90.00
#
_symmetry.space_group_name_H-M   'P 1'
#
loop_
_entity.id
_entity.type
_entity.pdbx_description
1 polymer ?
#
loop_
_entity_poly.entity_id
_entity_poly.type
_entity_poly.pdbx_seq_one_letter_code
_entity_poly.pdbx_strand_id
1 'polypeptide(L)'
;MIPGLSLDYIDGARKHSLVVGAGNLVNPPKIYRTKLTKPRVTHFIEFVMNSLYSTIIGFGQTMLKLSTNEKIEIPRVIRNVINARIISNYQNYCEENNLESYSRPILYRILKVCAAAKQKALQGLDNTTSGGMGAIDTLLKLVTKLETFGISHESVEKLKDSLHVINQFLKFEYKLHLNKLDGCTDHCTTYALSDPSIPCFASSCEHQHDANCDKCSLVDNVLDLITTELSKV
;
A
#
# COMPACT_ATOMS: atom_id res chain seq x y z
N MET A 1 -50.97 36.26 -20.48
CA MET A 1 -49.97 37.27 -20.05
C MET A 1 -49.64 37.01 -18.58
N ILE A 2 -48.38 37.18 -18.18
CA ILE A 2 -47.98 37.08 -16.77
C ILE A 2 -48.59 38.28 -16.02
N PRO A 3 -49.28 38.09 -14.88
CA PRO A 3 -49.88 39.20 -14.13
C PRO A 3 -48.83 40.24 -13.72
N GLY A 4 -49.09 41.52 -14.00
CA GLY A 4 -48.19 42.64 -13.67
C GLY A 4 -47.15 43.00 -14.74
N LEU A 5 -47.05 42.24 -15.84
CA LEU A 5 -46.15 42.57 -16.93
C LEU A 5 -46.88 43.33 -18.05
N SER A 6 -46.77 44.66 -18.06
CA SER A 6 -47.33 45.51 -19.12
C SER A 6 -46.41 45.60 -20.34
N LEU A 7 -46.97 46.01 -21.48
CA LEU A 7 -46.23 46.28 -22.72
C LEU A 7 -45.12 47.31 -22.49
N ASP A 8 -45.38 48.36 -21.70
CA ASP A 8 -44.40 49.42 -21.41
C ASP A 8 -43.17 48.87 -20.68
N TYR A 9 -43.35 47.93 -19.74
CA TYR A 9 -42.23 47.27 -19.06
C TYR A 9 -41.41 46.39 -20.01
N ILE A 10 -42.06 45.72 -20.96
CA ILE A 10 -41.39 44.89 -21.97
C ILE A 10 -40.56 45.77 -22.91
N ASP A 11 -41.13 46.88 -23.39
CA ASP A 11 -40.45 47.78 -24.31
C ASP A 11 -39.35 48.59 -23.62
N GLY A 12 -39.55 48.96 -22.35
CA GLY A 12 -38.50 49.51 -21.49
C GLY A 12 -37.32 48.55 -21.33
N ALA A 13 -37.59 47.26 -21.08
CA ALA A 13 -36.55 46.23 -20.97
C ALA A 13 -35.80 46.01 -22.29
N ARG A 14 -36.50 46.01 -23.44
CA ARG A 14 -35.88 45.91 -24.77
C ARG A 14 -34.97 47.10 -25.06
N LYS A 15 -35.43 48.32 -24.77
CA LYS A 15 -34.64 49.55 -24.94
C LYS A 15 -33.39 49.54 -24.06
N HIS A 16 -33.52 49.12 -22.80
CA HIS A 16 -32.38 48.93 -21.92
C HIS A 16 -31.40 47.88 -22.46
N SER A 17 -31.89 46.73 -22.94
CA SER A 17 -31.04 45.67 -23.51
C SER A 17 -30.26 46.12 -24.74
N LEU A 18 -30.80 47.05 -25.54
CA LEU A 18 -30.13 47.63 -26.70
C LEU A 18 -29.01 48.61 -26.30
N VAL A 19 -29.18 49.34 -25.19
CA VAL A 19 -28.23 50.39 -24.76
C VAL A 19 -27.16 49.85 -23.82
N VAL A 20 -27.53 48.99 -22.88
CA VAL A 20 -26.67 48.52 -21.78
C VAL A 20 -26.29 47.03 -21.93
N GLY A 21 -26.99 46.29 -22.81
CA GLY A 21 -26.83 44.85 -22.98
C GLY A 21 -27.88 44.02 -22.22
N ALA A 22 -27.96 42.73 -22.54
CA ALA A 22 -28.91 41.82 -21.91
C ALA A 22 -28.62 41.67 -20.40
N GLY A 23 -29.68 41.64 -19.59
CA GLY A 23 -29.55 41.43 -18.15
C GLY A 23 -29.00 40.03 -17.84
N ASN A 24 -27.98 39.96 -16.99
CA ASN A 24 -27.46 38.70 -16.45
C ASN A 24 -28.09 38.42 -15.08
N LEU A 25 -28.32 37.14 -14.78
CA LEU A 25 -28.69 36.73 -13.43
C LEU A 25 -27.58 37.12 -12.47
N VAL A 26 -27.90 37.87 -11.41
CA VAL A 26 -26.92 38.39 -10.44
C VAL A 26 -26.18 37.25 -9.71
N ASN A 27 -26.80 36.07 -9.61
CA ASN A 27 -26.19 34.85 -9.09
C ASN A 27 -26.75 33.60 -9.83
N PRO A 28 -26.19 33.20 -10.97
CA PRO A 28 -26.66 31.99 -11.65
C PRO A 28 -26.36 30.76 -10.78
N PRO A 29 -27.32 29.85 -10.57
CA PRO A 29 -27.06 28.61 -9.83
C PRO A 29 -26.00 27.77 -10.57
N LYS A 30 -24.98 27.28 -9.85
CA LYS A 30 -23.98 26.37 -10.41
C LYS A 30 -24.66 25.03 -10.74
N ILE A 31 -24.92 24.77 -12.02
CA ILE A 31 -25.49 23.50 -12.48
C ILE A 31 -24.36 22.48 -12.60
N TYR A 32 -24.29 21.54 -11.66
CA TYR A 32 -23.43 20.36 -11.76
C TYR A 32 -24.17 19.25 -12.51
N ARG A 33 -23.80 19.00 -13.77
CA ARG A 33 -24.33 17.85 -14.53
C ARG A 33 -23.50 16.61 -14.22
N THR A 34 -24.01 15.72 -13.37
CA THR A 34 -23.37 14.43 -13.09
C THR A 34 -23.73 13.43 -14.19
N LYS A 35 -22.84 13.24 -15.17
CA LYS A 35 -22.99 12.22 -16.23
C LYS A 35 -22.69 10.78 -15.76
N LEU A 36 -22.30 10.61 -14.50
CA LEU A 36 -21.90 9.33 -13.92
C LEU A 36 -22.98 8.83 -12.95
N THR A 37 -23.50 7.65 -13.20
CA THR A 37 -24.49 6.99 -12.35
C THR A 37 -23.78 5.96 -11.47
N LYS A 38 -24.10 5.94 -10.17
CA LYS A 38 -23.49 5.00 -9.21
C LYS A 38 -23.51 3.53 -9.69
N PRO A 39 -24.63 2.97 -10.21
CA PRO A 39 -24.66 1.57 -10.63
C PRO A 39 -23.63 1.22 -11.71
N ARG A 40 -23.52 2.05 -12.75
CA ARG A 40 -22.58 1.82 -13.87
C ARG A 40 -21.12 2.00 -13.46
N VAL A 41 -20.84 2.93 -12.54
CA VAL A 41 -19.49 3.10 -11.99
C VAL A 41 -19.10 1.91 -11.12
N THR A 42 -20.01 1.47 -10.24
CA THR A 42 -19.81 0.30 -9.39
C THR A 42 -19.54 -0.96 -10.23
N HIS A 43 -20.35 -1.22 -11.24
CA HIS A 43 -20.17 -2.36 -12.15
C HIS A 43 -18.78 -2.36 -12.81
N PHE A 44 -18.31 -1.20 -13.29
CA PHE A 44 -16.96 -1.11 -13.86
C PHE A 44 -15.87 -1.33 -12.82
N ILE A 45 -16.03 -0.80 -11.59
CA ILE A 45 -15.07 -1.03 -10.51
C ILE A 45 -15.02 -2.52 -10.14
N GLU A 46 -16.16 -3.19 -10.01
CA GLU A 46 -16.24 -4.63 -9.72
C GLU A 46 -15.54 -5.46 -10.80
N PHE A 47 -15.78 -5.13 -12.08
CA PHE A 47 -15.07 -5.75 -13.19
C PHE A 47 -13.55 -5.60 -13.06
N VAL A 48 -13.07 -4.39 -12.73
CA VAL A 48 -11.62 -4.12 -12.56
C VAL A 48 -11.03 -4.84 -11.36
N MET A 49 -11.80 -5.00 -10.28
CA MET A 49 -11.35 -5.66 -9.04
C MET A 49 -11.37 -7.19 -9.12
N ASN A 50 -11.92 -7.77 -10.18
CA ASN A 50 -11.85 -9.20 -10.42
C ASN A 50 -10.38 -9.68 -10.40
N SER A 51 -10.14 -10.85 -9.79
CA SER A 51 -8.79 -11.44 -9.61
C SER A 51 -8.02 -11.61 -10.92
N LEU A 52 -8.73 -11.74 -12.05
CA LEU A 52 -8.12 -11.80 -13.38
C LEU A 52 -7.42 -10.49 -13.78
N TYR A 53 -7.92 -9.34 -13.31
CA TYR A 53 -7.42 -8.02 -13.70
C TYR A 53 -6.63 -7.32 -12.60
N SER A 54 -6.93 -7.61 -11.34
CA SER A 54 -6.28 -6.99 -10.19
C SER A 54 -5.99 -7.99 -9.07
N THR A 55 -4.86 -7.80 -8.38
CA THR A 55 -4.50 -8.54 -7.17
C THR A 55 -4.36 -7.57 -6.01
N ILE A 56 -4.90 -7.95 -4.86
CA ILE A 56 -4.73 -7.21 -3.60
C ILE A 56 -3.46 -7.73 -2.92
N ILE A 57 -2.57 -6.83 -2.53
CA ILE A 57 -1.36 -7.21 -1.79
C ILE A 57 -1.72 -7.30 -0.30
N GLY A 58 -1.20 -8.31 0.39
CA GLY A 58 -1.29 -8.41 1.85
C GLY A 58 -0.50 -7.33 2.62
N PHE A 59 0.31 -6.52 1.94
CA PHE A 59 1.15 -5.48 2.54
C PHE A 59 1.18 -4.20 1.71
N GLY A 60 1.14 -3.06 2.41
CA GLY A 60 1.11 -1.72 1.82
C GLY A 60 -0.32 -1.18 1.71
N GLN A 61 -0.49 0.08 2.10
CA GLN A 61 -1.76 0.79 2.06
C GLN A 61 -1.69 1.96 1.07
N THR A 62 -2.83 2.36 0.54
CA THR A 62 -3.02 3.57 -0.24
C THR A 62 -4.06 4.44 0.45
N MET A 63 -3.79 5.73 0.58
CA MET A 63 -4.73 6.69 1.16
C MET A 63 -5.69 7.20 0.08
N LEU A 64 -6.98 6.96 0.26
CA LEU A 64 -8.02 7.63 -0.49
C LEU A 64 -8.43 8.90 0.24
N LYS A 65 -8.33 10.04 -0.44
CA LYS A 65 -8.84 11.32 0.07
C LYS A 65 -10.22 11.58 -0.50
N LEU A 66 -11.22 11.65 0.36
CA LEU A 66 -12.58 12.00 -0.01
C LEU A 66 -12.71 13.52 -0.24
N SER A 67 -13.78 13.93 -0.92
CA SER A 67 -14.14 15.35 -1.09
C SER A 67 -14.45 16.04 0.25
N THR A 68 -14.78 15.27 1.29
CA THR A 68 -14.95 15.70 2.68
C THR A 68 -13.61 15.98 3.39
N ASN A 69 -12.48 15.84 2.70
CA ASN A 69 -11.10 15.82 3.25
C ASN A 69 -10.80 14.64 4.18
N GLU A 70 -11.73 13.72 4.38
CA GLU A 70 -11.48 12.48 5.12
C GLU A 70 -10.49 11.60 4.36
N LYS A 71 -9.69 10.87 5.13
CA LYS A 71 -8.67 9.96 4.61
C LYS A 71 -9.06 8.53 4.97
N ILE A 72 -9.20 7.68 3.96
CA ILE A 72 -9.52 6.26 4.12
C ILE A 72 -8.30 5.44 3.69
N GLU A 73 -7.85 4.55 4.56
CA GLU A 73 -6.83 3.56 4.25
C GLU A 73 -7.45 2.39 3.49
N ILE A 74 -6.92 2.12 2.29
CA ILE A 74 -7.27 0.92 1.53
C ILE A 74 -6.03 0.08 1.27
N PRO A 75 -6.17 -1.26 1.17
CA PRO A 75 -5.09 -2.12 0.72
C PRO A 75 -4.57 -1.67 -0.66
N ARG A 76 -3.26 -1.80 -0.86
CA ARG A 76 -2.65 -1.50 -2.16
C ARG A 76 -3.09 -2.55 -3.18
N VAL A 77 -3.62 -2.08 -4.30
CA VAL A 77 -4.06 -2.92 -5.42
C VAL A 77 -3.03 -2.85 -6.55
N ILE A 78 -2.72 -4.00 -7.14
CA ILE A 78 -1.90 -4.13 -8.35
C ILE A 78 -2.81 -4.52 -9.51
N ARG A 79 -2.67 -3.83 -10.64
CA ARG A 79 -3.31 -4.27 -11.89
C ARG A 79 -2.38 -5.23 -12.63
N ASN A 80 -2.88 -6.42 -12.90
CA ASN A 80 -2.20 -7.46 -13.67
C ASN A 80 -2.28 -7.19 -15.18
N VAL A 81 -3.25 -6.37 -15.59
CA VAL A 81 -3.52 -6.06 -17.00
C VAL A 81 -3.43 -4.55 -17.24
N ILE A 82 -2.91 -4.16 -18.40
CA ILE A 82 -2.83 -2.74 -18.79
C ILE A 82 -4.23 -2.12 -18.91
N ASN A 83 -4.38 -0.86 -18.50
CA ASN A 83 -5.66 -0.13 -18.50
C ASN A 83 -6.38 -0.20 -19.86
N ALA A 84 -5.64 -0.08 -20.97
CA ALA A 84 -6.22 -0.15 -22.31
C ALA A 84 -6.90 -1.49 -22.58
N ARG A 85 -6.30 -2.60 -22.14
CA ARG A 85 -6.83 -3.94 -22.33
C ARG A 85 -8.00 -4.23 -21.39
N ILE A 86 -7.93 -3.76 -20.13
CA ILE A 86 -9.06 -3.81 -19.20
C ILE A 86 -10.29 -3.11 -19.81
N ILE A 87 -10.10 -1.91 -20.36
CA ILE A 87 -11.19 -1.14 -20.98
C ILE A 87 -11.74 -1.89 -22.20
N SER A 88 -10.90 -2.41 -23.09
CA SER A 88 -11.38 -3.19 -24.24
C SER A 88 -12.18 -4.42 -23.80
N ASN A 89 -11.67 -5.19 -22.83
CA ASN A 89 -12.36 -6.37 -22.33
C ASN A 89 -13.69 -6.02 -21.67
N TYR A 90 -13.75 -4.93 -20.91
CA TYR A 90 -14.98 -4.46 -20.30
C TYR A 90 -16.03 -4.07 -21.34
N GLN A 91 -15.62 -3.36 -22.41
CA GLN A 91 -16.53 -2.97 -23.48
C GLN A 91 -17.08 -4.20 -24.22
N ASN A 92 -16.21 -5.16 -24.57
CA ASN A 92 -16.62 -6.42 -25.18
C ASN A 92 -17.60 -7.19 -24.27
N TYR A 93 -17.28 -7.29 -22.98
CA TYR A 93 -18.16 -7.92 -21.99
C TYR A 93 -19.53 -7.24 -21.93
N CYS A 94 -19.57 -5.90 -21.96
CA CYS A 94 -20.82 -5.16 -21.98
C CYS A 94 -21.62 -5.41 -23.27
N GLU A 95 -20.95 -5.44 -24.42
CA GLU A 95 -21.58 -5.74 -25.71
C GLU A 95 -22.19 -7.15 -25.73
N GLU A 96 -21.46 -8.16 -25.26
CA GLU A 96 -21.93 -9.55 -25.18
C GLU A 96 -23.15 -9.71 -24.25
N ASN A 97 -23.21 -8.93 -23.18
CA ASN A 97 -24.28 -9.02 -22.17
C ASN A 97 -25.39 -7.98 -22.37
N ASN A 98 -25.40 -7.25 -23.49
CA ASN A 98 -26.36 -6.16 -23.78
C ASN A 98 -26.41 -5.07 -22.68
N LEU A 99 -25.26 -4.75 -22.09
CA LEU A 99 -25.09 -3.72 -21.07
C LEU A 99 -24.53 -2.43 -21.68
N GLU A 100 -24.95 -1.27 -21.15
CA GLU A 100 -24.40 0.00 -21.58
C GLU A 100 -23.06 0.34 -20.90
N SER A 101 -21.96 0.25 -21.65
CA SER A 101 -20.65 0.71 -21.19
C SER A 101 -20.51 2.25 -21.29
N TYR A 102 -19.62 2.83 -20.48
CA TYR A 102 -19.19 4.22 -20.68
C TYR A 102 -18.19 4.33 -21.83
N SER A 103 -18.04 5.53 -22.39
CA SER A 103 -16.98 5.79 -23.37
C SER A 103 -15.58 5.60 -22.77
N ARG A 104 -14.63 5.18 -23.60
CA ARG A 104 -13.23 4.94 -23.18
C ARG A 104 -12.62 6.10 -22.37
N PRO A 105 -12.80 7.39 -22.74
CA PRO A 105 -12.25 8.50 -21.95
C PRO A 105 -12.79 8.57 -20.51
N ILE A 106 -14.06 8.22 -20.30
CA ILE A 106 -14.66 8.16 -18.97
C ILE A 106 -14.08 7.00 -18.18
N LEU A 107 -13.97 5.82 -18.79
CA LEU A 107 -13.39 4.63 -18.15
C LEU A 107 -11.93 4.87 -17.75
N TYR A 108 -11.14 5.53 -18.60
CA TYR A 108 -9.78 5.95 -18.24
C TYR A 108 -9.74 6.92 -17.05
N ARG A 109 -10.69 7.87 -16.95
CA ARG A 109 -10.78 8.76 -15.80
C ARG A 109 -11.09 8.00 -14.52
N ILE A 110 -11.99 7.02 -14.58
CA ILE A 110 -12.29 6.16 -13.42
C ILE A 110 -11.04 5.39 -13.00
N LEU A 111 -10.34 4.74 -13.93
CA LEU A 111 -9.09 4.01 -13.63
C LEU A 111 -7.96 4.91 -13.11
N LYS A 112 -7.96 6.20 -13.46
CA LYS A 112 -7.02 7.21 -12.96
C LYS A 112 -7.29 7.56 -11.50
N VAL A 113 -8.56 7.68 -11.10
CA VAL A 113 -8.95 7.93 -9.71
C VAL A 113 -8.75 6.68 -8.85
N CYS A 114 -9.09 5.51 -9.39
CA CYS A 114 -8.76 4.23 -8.79
C CYS A 114 -7.28 3.90 -9.01
N ALA A 115 -6.36 4.73 -8.52
CA ALA A 115 -4.94 4.52 -8.73
C ALA A 115 -4.53 3.13 -8.21
N ALA A 116 -3.90 2.35 -9.08
CA ALA A 116 -3.36 1.04 -8.76
C ALA A 116 -1.86 1.04 -9.07
N ALA A 117 -1.10 0.28 -8.30
CA ALA A 117 0.30 0.08 -8.59
C ALA A 117 0.45 -0.71 -9.90
N LYS A 118 1.44 -0.32 -10.70
CA LYS A 118 1.86 -1.13 -11.84
C LYS A 118 2.52 -2.40 -11.32
N GLN A 119 2.20 -3.53 -11.92
CA GLN A 119 2.93 -4.77 -11.69
C GLN A 119 4.39 -4.58 -12.12
N LYS A 120 5.27 -4.32 -11.16
CA LYS A 120 6.70 -4.60 -11.31
C LYS A 120 6.86 -6.08 -10.96
N ALA A 121 7.61 -6.84 -11.75
CA ALA A 121 7.77 -8.30 -11.65
C ALA A 121 7.51 -8.84 -10.23
N LEU A 122 6.30 -9.36 -10.00
CA LEU A 122 5.87 -9.88 -8.70
C LEU A 122 6.34 -11.32 -8.46
N GLN A 123 6.79 -11.99 -9.51
CA GLN A 123 7.26 -13.37 -9.45
C GLN A 123 8.70 -13.35 -8.94
N GLY A 124 8.87 -13.37 -7.62
CA GLY A 124 10.18 -13.43 -6.96
C GLY A 124 10.51 -12.32 -5.94
N LEU A 125 9.56 -11.43 -5.59
CA LEU A 125 9.79 -10.46 -4.51
C LEU A 125 9.50 -11.09 -3.16
N ASP A 126 10.53 -11.67 -2.55
CA ASP A 126 10.56 -11.99 -1.12
C ASP A 126 10.59 -10.67 -0.33
N ASN A 127 9.41 -10.11 -0.08
CA ASN A 127 9.25 -8.83 0.61
C ASN A 127 9.74 -8.91 2.06
N THR A 128 9.65 -10.09 2.68
CA THR A 128 10.16 -10.38 4.02
C THR A 128 11.68 -10.28 4.06
N THR A 129 12.38 -11.00 3.19
CA THR A 129 13.84 -10.89 3.08
C THR A 129 14.28 -9.51 2.63
N SER A 130 13.55 -8.88 1.70
CA SER A 130 13.84 -7.50 1.28
C SER A 130 13.71 -6.51 2.44
N GLY A 131 12.69 -6.68 3.31
CA GLY A 131 12.51 -5.87 4.51
C GLY A 131 13.64 -6.08 5.51
N GLY A 132 13.99 -7.33 5.79
CA GLY A 132 15.10 -7.69 6.68
C GLY A 132 16.45 -7.14 6.19
N MET A 133 16.77 -7.31 4.91
CA MET A 133 17.98 -6.75 4.30
C MET A 133 18.00 -5.22 4.40
N GLY A 134 16.88 -4.56 4.15
CA GLY A 134 16.77 -3.10 4.31
C GLY A 134 16.95 -2.62 5.75
N ALA A 135 16.50 -3.39 6.74
CA ALA A 135 16.72 -3.11 8.14
C ALA A 135 18.21 -3.23 8.51
N ILE A 136 18.89 -4.29 8.08
CA ILE A 136 20.34 -4.44 8.29
C ILE A 136 21.13 -3.32 7.61
N ASP A 137 20.80 -2.96 6.37
CA ASP A 137 21.43 -1.83 5.68
C ASP A 137 21.25 -0.51 6.44
N THR A 138 20.09 -0.34 7.09
CA THR A 138 19.81 0.82 7.94
C THR A 138 20.68 0.81 9.19
N LEU A 139 20.80 -0.35 9.86
CA LEU A 139 21.69 -0.52 11.01
C LEU A 139 23.15 -0.28 10.65
N LEU A 140 23.65 -0.81 9.53
CA LEU A 140 25.01 -0.57 9.05
C LEU A 140 25.29 0.92 8.83
N LYS A 141 24.34 1.65 8.21
CA LYS A 141 24.45 3.11 8.04
C LYS A 141 24.44 3.85 9.39
N LEU A 142 23.62 3.40 10.34
CA LEU A 142 23.58 3.99 11.67
C LEU A 142 24.92 3.78 12.39
N VAL A 143 25.40 2.54 12.46
CA VAL A 143 26.70 2.18 13.06
C VAL A 143 27.85 2.97 12.45
N THR A 144 27.86 3.13 11.12
CA THR A 144 28.88 3.96 10.44
C THR A 144 28.80 5.43 10.86
N LYS A 145 27.60 5.98 11.06
CA LYS A 145 27.44 7.35 11.56
C LYS A 145 27.89 7.52 13.00
N LEU A 146 27.87 6.46 13.82
CA LEU A 146 28.31 6.53 15.22
C LEU A 146 29.79 6.92 15.34
N GLU A 147 30.60 6.59 14.34
CA GLU A 147 32.00 7.03 14.28
C GLU A 147 32.12 8.56 14.32
N THR A 148 31.21 9.27 13.64
CA THR A 148 31.20 10.74 13.62
C THR A 148 30.79 11.36 14.97
N PHE A 149 30.18 10.56 15.85
CA PHE A 149 29.78 10.98 17.19
C PHE A 149 30.80 10.60 18.28
N GLY A 150 31.96 10.03 17.92
CA GLY A 150 33.05 9.79 18.86
C GLY A 150 33.19 8.34 19.33
N ILE A 151 32.45 7.40 18.76
CA ILE A 151 32.69 5.97 18.98
C ILE A 151 34.00 5.57 18.28
N SER A 152 34.79 4.70 18.94
CA SER A 152 36.04 4.21 18.37
C SER A 152 35.80 3.45 17.05
N HIS A 153 36.71 3.65 16.09
CA HIS A 153 36.68 2.92 14.82
C HIS A 153 36.69 1.39 15.04
N GLU A 154 37.41 0.89 16.06
CA GLU A 154 37.44 -0.53 16.39
C GLU A 154 36.07 -1.07 16.82
N SER A 155 35.32 -0.34 17.66
CA SER A 155 33.96 -0.71 18.06
C SER A 155 33.01 -0.71 16.86
N VAL A 156 33.12 0.30 15.99
CA VAL A 156 32.29 0.42 14.79
C VAL A 156 32.49 -0.75 13.84
N GLU A 157 33.74 -1.16 13.59
CA GLU A 157 34.03 -2.32 12.74
C GLU A 157 33.51 -3.63 13.35
N LYS A 158 33.67 -3.85 14.67
CA LYS A 158 33.10 -5.03 15.36
C LYS A 158 31.57 -5.12 15.22
N LEU A 159 30.88 -3.99 15.30
CA LEU A 159 29.43 -3.92 15.12
C LEU A 159 29.04 -4.20 13.66
N LYS A 160 29.79 -3.69 12.68
CA LYS A 160 29.55 -4.00 11.26
C LYS A 160 29.76 -5.47 10.97
N ASP A 161 30.84 -6.08 11.48
CA ASP A 161 31.12 -7.50 11.32
C ASP A 161 29.98 -8.36 11.89
N SER A 162 29.50 -8.00 13.09
CA SER A 162 28.35 -8.66 13.71
C SER A 162 27.09 -8.56 12.84
N LEU A 163 26.80 -7.38 12.29
CA LEU A 163 25.67 -7.17 11.37
C LEU A 163 25.82 -7.96 10.07
N HIS A 164 27.04 -8.11 9.54
CA HIS A 164 27.31 -8.92 8.36
C HIS A 164 27.10 -10.41 8.63
N VAL A 165 27.56 -10.92 9.78
CA VAL A 165 27.32 -12.30 10.22
C VAL A 165 25.83 -12.57 10.36
N ILE A 166 25.08 -11.67 11.00
CA ILE A 166 23.62 -11.76 11.13
C ILE A 166 22.94 -11.80 9.76
N ASN A 167 23.32 -10.90 8.86
CA ASN A 167 22.74 -10.84 7.51
C ASN A 167 22.96 -12.14 6.74
N GLN A 168 24.18 -12.67 6.78
CA GLN A 168 24.52 -13.95 6.14
C GLN A 168 23.72 -15.10 6.76
N PHE A 169 23.68 -15.15 8.09
CA PHE A 169 22.98 -16.18 8.85
C PHE A 169 21.50 -16.24 8.48
N LEU A 170 20.78 -15.13 8.65
CA LEU A 170 19.34 -15.05 8.40
C LEU A 170 19.00 -15.34 6.93
N LYS A 171 19.85 -14.91 6.01
CA LYS A 171 19.57 -15.03 4.56
C LYS A 171 19.81 -16.43 4.01
N PHE A 172 20.83 -17.14 4.50
CA PHE A 172 21.29 -18.37 3.84
C PHE A 172 21.34 -19.58 4.75
N GLU A 173 21.64 -19.40 6.03
CA GLU A 173 22.03 -20.49 6.92
C GLU A 173 20.93 -20.87 7.90
N TYR A 174 20.09 -19.92 8.33
CA TYR A 174 19.04 -20.15 9.32
C TYR A 174 18.12 -21.31 8.94
N LYS A 175 17.73 -21.39 7.67
CA LYS A 175 16.90 -22.48 7.14
C LYS A 175 17.52 -23.88 7.32
N LEU A 176 18.84 -23.98 7.39
CA LEU A 176 19.57 -25.24 7.59
C LEU A 176 19.59 -25.67 9.05
N HIS A 177 19.32 -24.73 9.96
CA HIS A 177 19.24 -24.99 11.39
C HIS A 177 17.85 -25.47 11.81
N LEU A 178 16.83 -25.30 10.98
CA LEU A 178 15.46 -25.67 11.32
C LEU A 178 15.26 -27.19 11.34
N ASN A 179 14.85 -27.71 12.49
CA ASN A 179 14.52 -29.13 12.67
C ASN A 179 13.36 -29.27 13.68
N LYS A 180 12.64 -30.39 13.70
CA LYS A 180 11.56 -30.65 14.67
C LYS A 180 12.07 -31.19 16.00
N LEU A 181 13.32 -31.67 16.03
CA LEU A 181 13.97 -32.29 17.19
C LEU A 181 15.24 -31.53 17.57
N ASP A 182 15.31 -30.24 17.25
CA ASP A 182 16.47 -29.42 17.60
C ASP A 182 16.43 -29.03 19.08
N GLY A 183 17.58 -29.05 19.73
CA GLY A 183 17.70 -28.62 21.14
C GLY A 183 17.66 -27.11 21.32
N CYS A 184 17.68 -26.31 20.24
CA CYS A 184 17.56 -24.86 20.33
C CYS A 184 16.11 -24.41 20.14
N THR A 185 15.65 -23.49 21.00
CA THR A 185 14.29 -22.95 20.98
C THR A 185 13.92 -22.31 19.64
N ASP A 186 14.87 -21.59 19.02
CA ASP A 186 14.62 -20.87 17.75
C ASP A 186 14.64 -21.82 16.54
N HIS A 187 15.38 -22.92 16.65
CA HIS A 187 15.53 -23.91 15.59
C HIS A 187 14.40 -24.94 15.58
N CYS A 188 13.88 -25.29 16.75
CA CYS A 188 12.85 -26.29 16.89
C CYS A 188 11.54 -25.77 16.31
N THR A 189 11.22 -26.14 15.08
CA THR A 189 10.02 -25.64 14.37
C THR A 189 8.72 -25.95 15.11
N THR A 190 8.66 -27.05 15.87
CA THR A 190 7.51 -27.40 16.71
C THR A 190 7.36 -26.43 17.89
N TYR A 191 8.47 -26.04 18.51
CA TYR A 191 8.48 -25.15 19.66
C TYR A 191 8.35 -23.68 19.25
N ALA A 192 9.16 -23.23 18.30
CA ALA A 192 9.19 -21.85 17.81
C ALA A 192 7.85 -21.36 17.23
N LEU A 193 7.02 -22.28 16.71
CA LEU A 193 5.70 -21.98 16.16
C LEU A 193 4.55 -22.29 17.14
N SER A 194 4.86 -22.80 18.33
CA SER A 194 3.87 -23.10 19.37
C SER A 194 3.50 -21.83 20.12
N ASP A 195 2.20 -21.58 20.31
CA ASP A 195 1.73 -20.52 21.20
C ASP A 195 1.14 -21.14 22.48
N PRO A 196 1.83 -21.06 23.63
CA PRO A 196 1.34 -21.62 24.89
C PRO A 196 0.09 -20.91 25.43
N SER A 197 -0.22 -19.70 24.94
CA SER A 197 -1.39 -18.92 25.35
C SER A 197 -2.66 -19.38 24.65
N ILE A 198 -2.53 -20.06 23.49
CA ILE A 198 -3.66 -20.45 22.64
C ILE A 198 -3.65 -21.99 22.47
N PRO A 199 -4.54 -22.73 23.16
CA PRO A 199 -4.51 -24.20 23.16
C PRO A 199 -4.59 -24.86 21.78
N CYS A 200 -5.24 -24.24 20.80
CA CYS A 200 -5.32 -24.77 19.44
C CYS A 200 -4.05 -24.53 18.60
N PHE A 201 -3.14 -23.68 19.05
CA PHE A 201 -1.83 -23.44 18.44
C PHE A 201 -0.68 -23.93 19.33
N ALA A 202 -0.96 -24.44 20.53
CA ALA A 202 0.02 -25.04 21.41
C ALA A 202 0.43 -26.43 20.89
N SER A 203 1.74 -26.62 20.75
CA SER A 203 2.38 -27.90 20.47
C SER A 203 3.40 -28.23 21.57
N SER A 204 3.52 -29.52 21.92
CA SER A 204 4.49 -30.03 22.88
C SER A 204 5.63 -30.78 22.19
N CYS A 205 6.83 -30.68 22.74
CA CYS A 205 8.01 -31.42 22.27
C CYS A 205 8.33 -32.58 23.21
N GLU A 206 8.83 -33.68 22.66
CA GLU A 206 9.34 -34.85 23.42
C GLU A 206 10.85 -34.76 23.74
N HIS A 207 11.47 -33.61 23.47
CA HIS A 207 12.89 -33.32 23.70
C HIS A 207 13.05 -32.02 24.51
N GLN A 208 14.26 -31.79 25.04
CA GLN A 208 14.60 -30.58 25.79
C GLN A 208 15.15 -29.50 24.86
N HIS A 209 14.95 -28.24 25.26
CA HIS A 209 15.47 -27.08 24.52
C HIS A 209 16.54 -26.35 25.36
N ASP A 210 17.64 -27.03 25.62
CA ASP A 210 18.78 -26.56 26.44
C ASP A 210 19.97 -26.07 25.61
N ALA A 211 19.91 -26.20 24.27
CA ALA A 211 20.97 -25.77 23.39
C ALA A 211 20.81 -24.29 23.02
N ASN A 212 21.92 -23.55 23.12
CA ASN A 212 22.00 -22.17 22.67
C ASN A 212 22.68 -22.11 21.30
N CYS A 213 22.09 -21.37 20.37
CA CYS A 213 22.75 -21.03 19.12
C CYS A 213 23.42 -19.67 19.25
N ASP A 214 24.74 -19.61 19.04
CA ASP A 214 25.51 -18.36 19.10
C ASP A 214 24.99 -17.32 18.10
N LYS A 215 24.57 -17.78 16.91
CA LYS A 215 24.05 -16.89 15.86
C LYS A 215 22.65 -16.36 16.18
N CYS A 216 21.75 -17.19 16.71
CA CYS A 216 20.44 -16.71 17.19
C CYS A 216 20.61 -15.73 18.35
N SER A 217 21.48 -16.08 19.31
CA SER A 217 21.83 -15.19 20.42
C SER A 217 22.39 -13.86 19.93
N LEU A 218 23.23 -13.87 18.89
CA LEU A 218 23.75 -12.64 18.29
C LEU A 218 22.64 -11.81 17.64
N VAL A 219 21.68 -12.43 16.97
CA VAL A 219 20.50 -11.74 16.40
C VAL A 219 19.70 -11.02 17.50
N ASP A 220 19.46 -11.70 18.62
CA ASP A 220 18.68 -11.13 19.72
C ASP A 220 19.40 -9.97 20.42
N ASN A 221 20.73 -10.09 20.60
CA ASN A 221 21.50 -9.14 21.39
C ASN A 221 22.12 -7.98 20.58
N VAL A 222 22.08 -8.01 19.24
CA VAL A 222 22.79 -6.98 18.43
C VAL A 222 22.32 -5.55 18.70
N LEU A 223 21.02 -5.36 18.96
CA LEU A 223 20.48 -4.04 19.28
C LEU A 223 20.96 -3.57 20.65
N ASP A 224 21.11 -4.47 21.60
CA ASP A 224 21.66 -4.17 22.93
C ASP A 224 23.15 -3.81 22.83
N LEU A 225 23.91 -4.47 21.96
CA LEU A 225 25.30 -4.09 21.68
C LEU A 225 25.41 -2.69 21.08
N ILE A 226 24.56 -2.36 20.09
CA ILE A 226 24.55 -1.04 19.46
C ILE A 226 24.12 0.04 20.47
N THR A 227 23.11 -0.22 21.29
CA THR A 227 22.62 0.74 22.29
C THR A 227 23.62 0.93 23.44
N THR A 228 24.35 -0.10 23.81
CA THR A 228 25.44 0.00 24.79
C THR A 228 26.55 0.91 24.28
N GLU A 229 26.97 0.78 23.02
CA GLU A 229 27.98 1.67 22.43
C GLU A 229 27.45 3.10 22.30
N LEU A 230 26.17 3.27 21.96
CA LEU A 230 25.50 4.58 21.94
C LEU A 230 25.54 5.27 23.31
N SER A 231 25.42 4.53 24.42
CA SER A 231 25.46 5.10 25.77
C SER A 231 26.82 5.66 26.19
N LYS A 232 27.89 5.36 25.44
CA LYS A 232 29.26 5.82 25.73
C LYS A 232 29.57 7.19 25.12
N VAL A 233 28.65 7.74 24.34
CA VAL A 233 28.73 9.03 23.66
C VAL A 233 27.81 10.04 24.34
#